data_AF-A0A816RM96-F1
#
_entry.id   AF-A0A816RM96-F1
#
_cell.length_a   1.000
_cell.length_b   1.000
_cell.length_c   1.000
_cell.angle_alpha   90.00
_cell.angle_beta   90.00
_cell.angle_gamma   90.00
#
_symmetry.space_group_name_H-M   'P 1'
#
loop_
_entity.id
_entity.type
_entity.pdbx_description
1 polymer ?
#
loop_
_entity_poly.entity_id
_entity_poly.type
_entity_poly.pdbx_seq_one_letter_code
_entity_poly.pdbx_strand_id
1 'polypeptide(L)'
;MFLFLILFILLNSINSCPLTDNYLSRCHCEILTNGESYIKCHEKTLNEVPIFKRSFPYDRLILSNNNIKNLTRSAFDTIKTIRRINLENNSISFIDNDLLRLLGNYLEELIITGDNIINSLEFLTRYPLKNLRILKLHGFNLSEVNLENVFLNMTKLEILSLPSCQLRQIPNLKNIHQLDLENNQISNTVHLSTSYVHLNLAKNFISSIILENNTQLISLNLTENILNEFSMNSIENQNLQDINLSQNYLASFNFSILNDQLLNLNLNSNRLLSLNLIVIPTNLLSLSTSNNLIKQIKFSNRYSSLVNLDLSSNQLKSIEKHFLFEKLNYLNLENNPLDCSCQLEWLKTLILNQNKLNATTWTCRSNASPVSFLSFDFQCSSISVPRVQIFNISYVKISFQYGLYIQWSIIDDKNILDYLQISISEPFYLSPKISPNQTEIFLSNQIQLNQQYHLCLILLHKYARDKYCRVFQTDKLIILRSNEIILERNEQNAIQTKDHIDINLFIMLIGSCIGGFITFILILTCFYLCIQIHKYKLKKNKDKTISYYTKNSNLHYPIYHTHSTTCPYHHENLSNSTDTSQIDTSLSTTNLKHIYQTIDNHDYSSLTGESQVFDLWNQSLKHKR
;
A
#
# COMPACT_ATOMS: atom_id res chain seq x y z
N MET A 1 25.82 -10.03 -54.96
CA MET A 1 24.75 -11.04 -54.82
C MET A 1 25.15 -12.24 -53.98
N PHE A 2 26.13 -13.07 -54.35
CA PHE A 2 26.36 -14.38 -53.70
C PHE A 2 26.53 -14.30 -52.17
N LEU A 3 27.31 -13.34 -51.65
CA LEU A 3 27.44 -13.09 -50.21
C LEU A 3 26.10 -12.73 -49.53
N PHE A 4 25.22 -12.01 -50.23
CA PHE A 4 23.90 -11.61 -49.75
C PHE A 4 22.92 -12.79 -49.77
N LEU A 5 23.04 -13.69 -50.74
CA LEU A 5 22.29 -14.95 -50.78
C LEU A 5 22.74 -15.87 -49.62
N ILE A 6 24.05 -15.98 -49.37
CA ILE A 6 24.60 -16.71 -48.23
C ILE A 6 24.14 -16.09 -46.91
N LEU A 7 24.16 -14.76 -46.78
CA LEU A 7 23.66 -14.06 -45.59
C LEU A 7 22.15 -14.30 -45.40
N PHE A 8 21.35 -14.28 -46.46
CA PHE A 8 19.90 -14.53 -46.42
C PHE A 8 19.58 -16.00 -46.09
N ILE A 9 20.37 -16.96 -46.60
CA ILE A 9 20.27 -18.37 -46.25
C ILE A 9 20.70 -18.60 -44.79
N LEU A 10 21.76 -17.94 -44.31
CA LEU A 10 22.19 -17.98 -42.91
C LEU A 10 21.10 -17.41 -41.99
N LEU A 11 20.60 -16.20 -42.26
CA LEU A 11 19.51 -15.57 -41.50
C LEU A 11 18.25 -16.45 -41.45
N ASN A 12 17.85 -17.05 -42.58
CA ASN A 12 16.71 -17.97 -42.60
C ASN A 12 17.00 -19.31 -41.90
N SER A 13 18.25 -19.79 -41.89
CA SER A 13 18.64 -21.00 -41.14
C SER A 13 18.72 -20.77 -39.63
N ILE A 14 19.01 -19.54 -39.20
CA ILE A 14 19.02 -19.15 -37.77
C ILE A 14 17.59 -19.17 -37.19
N ASN A 15 16.57 -18.99 -38.03
CA ASN A 15 15.15 -19.06 -37.65
C ASN A 15 14.59 -20.50 -37.59
N SER A 16 15.38 -21.55 -37.78
CA SER A 16 14.89 -22.93 -37.69
C SER A 16 14.94 -23.47 -36.24
N CYS A 17 13.78 -23.54 -35.60
CA CYS A 17 13.54 -24.17 -34.30
C CYS A 17 14.18 -25.58 -34.24
N PRO A 18 15.03 -25.92 -33.25
CA PRO A 18 15.92 -27.10 -33.28
C PRO A 18 15.21 -28.45 -33.05
N LEU A 19 13.90 -28.51 -33.19
CA LEU A 19 13.08 -29.70 -32.93
C LEU A 19 13.10 -30.69 -34.11
N THR A 20 12.70 -31.94 -33.86
CA THR A 20 12.34 -32.86 -34.95
C THR A 20 11.04 -32.45 -35.63
N ASP A 21 10.83 -32.90 -36.87
CA ASP A 21 9.72 -32.42 -37.73
C ASP A 21 8.34 -32.77 -37.15
N ASN A 22 8.27 -33.84 -36.35
CA ASN A 22 7.10 -34.25 -35.58
C ASN A 22 6.65 -33.20 -34.54
N TYR A 23 7.59 -32.41 -33.99
CA TYR A 23 7.33 -31.39 -32.97
C TYR A 23 7.29 -29.96 -33.54
N LEU A 24 7.92 -29.71 -34.69
CA LEU A 24 7.88 -28.43 -35.43
C LEU A 24 6.46 -27.98 -35.81
N SER A 25 5.50 -28.90 -35.91
CA SER A 25 4.07 -28.60 -36.14
C SER A 25 3.27 -28.23 -34.88
N ARG A 26 3.84 -28.45 -33.69
CA ARG A 26 3.17 -28.28 -32.38
C ARG A 26 3.80 -27.19 -31.53
N CYS A 27 5.11 -27.08 -31.55
CA CYS A 27 5.89 -26.15 -30.76
C CYS A 27 6.30 -24.94 -31.59
N HIS A 28 6.52 -23.80 -30.93
CA HIS A 28 7.18 -22.64 -31.53
C HIS A 28 8.51 -22.34 -30.83
N CYS A 29 9.45 -21.73 -31.58
CA CYS A 29 10.68 -21.17 -31.05
C CYS A 29 10.78 -19.71 -31.45
N GLU A 30 11.09 -18.84 -30.49
CA GLU A 30 11.05 -17.38 -30.68
C GLU A 30 12.20 -16.73 -29.89
N ILE A 31 12.48 -15.45 -30.19
CA ILE A 31 13.43 -14.61 -29.45
C ILE A 31 12.70 -13.34 -29.03
N LEU A 32 12.73 -13.04 -27.74
CA LEU A 32 12.09 -11.87 -27.14
C LEU A 32 12.89 -10.59 -27.43
N THR A 33 12.26 -9.43 -27.27
CA THR A 33 12.87 -8.12 -27.53
C THR A 33 14.04 -7.76 -26.61
N ASN A 34 14.22 -8.48 -25.50
CA ASN A 34 15.38 -8.40 -24.61
C ASN A 34 16.53 -9.35 -24.99
N GLY A 35 16.37 -10.15 -26.06
CA GLY A 35 17.34 -11.15 -26.52
C GLY A 35 17.19 -12.54 -25.88
N GLU A 36 16.28 -12.74 -24.90
CA GLU A 36 16.02 -14.08 -24.37
C GLU A 36 15.35 -14.98 -25.41
N SER A 37 15.89 -16.18 -25.56
CA SER A 37 15.44 -17.19 -26.51
C SER A 37 14.57 -18.25 -25.83
N TYR A 38 13.44 -18.61 -26.44
CA TYR A 38 12.53 -19.59 -25.83
C TYR A 38 11.92 -20.60 -26.81
N ILE A 39 11.55 -21.76 -26.27
CA ILE A 39 10.80 -22.84 -26.93
C ILE A 39 9.50 -23.06 -26.16
N LYS A 40 8.35 -23.06 -26.85
CA LYS A 40 7.03 -23.23 -26.25
C LYS A 40 6.22 -24.32 -26.94
N CYS A 41 5.88 -25.36 -26.20
CA CYS A 41 5.01 -26.47 -26.60
C CYS A 41 3.76 -26.56 -25.70
N HIS A 42 3.26 -25.42 -25.23
CA HIS A 42 2.14 -25.33 -24.29
C HIS A 42 0.82 -25.82 -24.92
N GLU A 43 0.08 -26.68 -24.21
CA GLU A 43 -1.21 -27.25 -24.66
C GLU A 43 -1.08 -28.02 -25.99
N LYS A 44 -0.19 -29.02 -26.04
CA LYS A 44 0.14 -29.79 -27.26
C LYS A 44 0.04 -31.32 -27.08
N THR A 45 -0.59 -31.75 -25.99
CA THR A 45 -0.84 -33.16 -25.61
C THR A 45 0.40 -34.05 -25.73
N LEU A 46 1.56 -33.49 -25.38
CA LEU A 46 2.84 -34.21 -25.40
C LEU A 46 2.90 -35.21 -24.25
N ASN A 47 3.28 -36.45 -24.54
CA ASN A 47 3.46 -37.51 -23.53
C ASN A 47 4.93 -37.65 -23.08
N GLU A 48 5.86 -37.00 -23.79
CA GLU A 48 7.31 -37.04 -23.58
C GLU A 48 7.93 -35.65 -23.85
N VAL A 49 9.16 -35.44 -23.38
CA VAL A 49 9.93 -34.22 -23.68
C VAL A 49 10.34 -34.25 -25.16
N PRO A 50 10.13 -33.16 -25.94
CA PRO A 50 10.46 -33.13 -27.36
C PRO A 50 11.92 -33.46 -27.66
N ILE A 51 12.15 -34.19 -28.76
CA ILE A 51 13.50 -34.52 -29.23
C ILE A 51 14.05 -33.35 -30.06
N PHE A 52 15.23 -32.87 -29.70
CA PHE A 52 15.94 -31.78 -30.38
C PHE A 52 16.99 -32.35 -31.35
N LYS A 53 16.93 -31.94 -32.63
CA LYS A 53 17.86 -32.33 -33.71
C LYS A 53 19.30 -31.84 -33.47
N ARG A 54 19.48 -30.74 -32.73
CA ARG A 54 20.78 -30.10 -32.49
C ARG A 54 20.80 -29.48 -31.09
N SER A 55 21.96 -29.47 -30.46
CA SER A 55 22.20 -28.66 -29.25
C SER A 55 22.25 -27.19 -29.63
N PHE A 56 21.44 -26.36 -28.98
CA PHE A 56 21.32 -24.94 -29.26
C PHE A 56 21.12 -24.16 -27.94
N PRO A 57 21.76 -23.00 -27.75
CA PRO A 57 21.60 -22.22 -26.52
C PRO A 57 20.24 -21.52 -26.51
N TYR A 58 19.28 -22.13 -25.83
CA TYR A 58 18.01 -21.50 -25.47
C TYR A 58 18.02 -21.13 -23.99
N ASP A 59 17.35 -20.03 -23.63
CA ASP A 59 17.24 -19.61 -22.22
C ASP A 59 16.05 -20.30 -21.52
N ARG A 60 14.93 -20.50 -22.22
CA ARG A 60 13.66 -20.95 -21.62
C ARG A 60 12.94 -22.05 -22.42
N LEU A 61 12.51 -23.11 -21.73
CA LEU A 61 11.71 -24.21 -22.26
C LEU A 61 10.37 -24.30 -21.54
N ILE A 62 9.26 -24.17 -22.27
CA ILE A 62 7.89 -24.19 -21.75
C ILE A 62 7.16 -25.42 -22.31
N LEU A 63 6.95 -26.41 -21.46
CA LEU A 63 6.24 -27.67 -21.73
C LEU A 63 4.97 -27.81 -20.86
N SER A 64 4.46 -26.70 -20.30
CA SER A 64 3.29 -26.73 -19.42
C SER A 64 1.97 -27.06 -20.12
N ASN A 65 0.99 -27.53 -19.34
CA ASN A 65 -0.31 -28.05 -19.81
C ASN A 65 -0.10 -29.16 -20.86
N ASN A 66 0.54 -30.26 -20.46
CA ASN A 66 0.79 -31.45 -21.30
C ASN A 66 0.62 -32.74 -20.48
N ASN A 67 0.87 -33.89 -21.11
CA ASN A 67 0.64 -35.22 -20.55
C ASN A 67 1.96 -35.94 -20.21
N ILE A 68 3.06 -35.21 -19.98
CA ILE A 68 4.39 -35.81 -19.79
C ILE A 68 4.42 -36.56 -18.46
N LYS A 69 4.79 -37.85 -18.50
CA LYS A 69 4.79 -38.72 -17.32
C LYS A 69 6.16 -39.07 -16.77
N ASN A 70 7.15 -39.23 -17.65
CA ASN A 70 8.46 -39.77 -17.30
C ASN A 70 9.56 -38.79 -17.75
N LEU A 71 10.32 -38.25 -16.79
CA LEU A 71 11.53 -37.49 -17.06
C LEU A 71 12.75 -38.42 -16.95
N THR A 72 13.11 -39.06 -18.07
CA THR A 72 14.25 -39.98 -18.14
C THR A 72 15.59 -39.24 -18.14
N ARG A 73 16.67 -39.95 -17.78
CA ARG A 73 18.06 -39.46 -17.81
C ARG A 73 18.42 -38.58 -19.01
N SER A 74 17.99 -38.96 -20.22
CA SER A 74 18.37 -38.30 -21.47
C SER A 74 17.47 -37.15 -21.89
N ALA A 75 16.37 -36.87 -21.17
CA ALA A 75 15.33 -35.93 -21.60
C ALA A 75 15.85 -34.49 -21.87
N PHE A 76 16.92 -34.06 -21.19
CA PHE A 76 17.52 -32.74 -21.37
C PHE A 76 18.94 -32.77 -21.98
N ASP A 77 19.43 -33.92 -22.46
CA ASP A 77 20.81 -34.11 -22.90
C ASP A 77 21.22 -33.21 -24.09
N THR A 78 20.25 -32.71 -24.83
CA THR A 78 20.41 -31.85 -26.01
C THR A 78 20.26 -30.35 -25.71
N ILE A 79 19.81 -29.96 -24.52
CA ILE A 79 19.53 -28.55 -24.14
C ILE A 79 20.42 -28.08 -22.99
N LYS A 80 21.70 -28.44 -23.04
CA LYS A 80 22.70 -28.37 -21.94
C LYS A 80 22.94 -27.00 -21.31
N THR A 81 22.39 -25.92 -21.86
CA THR A 81 22.56 -24.53 -21.41
C THR A 81 21.25 -23.84 -21.03
N ILE A 82 20.14 -24.60 -21.00
CA ILE A 82 18.81 -24.08 -20.64
C ILE A 82 18.82 -23.51 -19.21
N ARG A 83 18.33 -22.28 -19.05
CA ARG A 83 18.24 -21.60 -17.75
C ARG A 83 16.94 -21.87 -17.04
N ARG A 84 15.82 -21.95 -17.78
CA ARG A 84 14.47 -22.00 -17.19
C ARG A 84 13.66 -23.11 -17.83
N ILE A 85 13.18 -24.06 -17.01
CA ILE A 85 12.33 -25.17 -17.45
C ILE A 85 10.98 -25.08 -16.73
N ASN A 86 9.89 -25.01 -17.49
CA ASN A 86 8.54 -25.11 -16.97
C ASN A 86 7.84 -26.38 -17.51
N LEU A 87 7.50 -27.28 -16.58
CA LEU A 87 6.74 -28.54 -16.73
C LEU A 87 5.45 -28.55 -15.86
N GLU A 88 4.94 -27.37 -15.52
CA GLU A 88 3.68 -27.13 -14.80
C GLU A 88 2.48 -27.79 -15.48
N ASN A 89 1.53 -28.31 -14.72
CA ASN A 89 0.35 -29.02 -15.23
C ASN A 89 0.72 -30.14 -16.23
N ASN A 90 1.66 -30.97 -15.81
CA ASN A 90 1.87 -32.33 -16.32
C ASN A 90 1.53 -33.33 -15.18
N SER A 91 1.54 -34.64 -15.48
CA SER A 91 1.31 -35.71 -14.50
C SER A 91 2.55 -36.58 -14.40
N ILE A 92 3.62 -36.00 -13.86
CA ILE A 92 4.95 -36.62 -13.85
C ILE A 92 5.00 -37.66 -12.74
N SER A 93 4.88 -38.92 -13.13
CA SER A 93 4.94 -40.11 -12.28
C SER A 93 6.37 -40.59 -11.98
N PHE A 94 7.36 -40.23 -12.81
CA PHE A 94 8.74 -40.69 -12.67
C PHE A 94 9.76 -39.61 -13.05
N ILE A 95 10.80 -39.48 -12.23
CA ILE A 95 11.95 -38.59 -12.45
C ILE A 95 13.24 -39.38 -12.20
N ASP A 96 14.17 -39.31 -13.16
CA ASP A 96 15.48 -39.95 -13.09
C ASP A 96 16.49 -39.10 -12.30
N ASN A 97 17.25 -39.70 -11.39
CA ASN A 97 18.22 -38.99 -10.54
C ASN A 97 19.39 -38.37 -11.34
N ASP A 98 19.62 -38.79 -12.59
CA ASP A 98 20.63 -38.24 -13.49
C ASP A 98 20.08 -37.19 -14.49
N LEU A 99 18.80 -36.83 -14.41
CA LEU A 99 18.10 -35.90 -15.31
C LEU A 99 18.82 -34.54 -15.45
N LEU A 100 19.23 -33.93 -14.34
CA LEU A 100 19.78 -32.57 -14.31
C LEU A 100 21.32 -32.51 -14.42
N ARG A 101 21.99 -33.65 -14.66
CA ARG A 101 23.46 -33.77 -14.57
C ARG A 101 24.27 -32.85 -15.47
N LEU A 102 23.68 -32.37 -16.56
CA LEU A 102 24.32 -31.43 -17.50
C LEU A 102 23.96 -29.95 -17.23
N LEU A 103 22.99 -29.69 -16.33
CA LEU A 103 22.37 -28.37 -16.17
C LEU A 103 22.80 -27.61 -14.91
N GLY A 104 23.53 -28.24 -13.97
CA GLY A 104 23.84 -27.64 -12.66
C GLY A 104 24.62 -26.31 -12.66
N ASN A 105 25.27 -25.95 -13.77
CA ASN A 105 25.93 -24.65 -13.94
C ASN A 105 25.07 -23.61 -14.71
N TYR A 106 23.89 -23.99 -15.22
CA TYR A 106 23.06 -23.15 -16.10
C TYR A 106 21.63 -22.92 -15.61
N LEU A 107 21.04 -23.89 -14.91
CA LEU A 107 19.65 -23.83 -14.47
C LEU A 107 19.46 -22.75 -13.38
N GLU A 108 18.57 -21.80 -13.65
CA GLU A 108 18.15 -20.67 -12.82
C GLU A 108 16.72 -20.84 -12.28
N GLU A 109 15.83 -21.47 -13.06
CA GLU A 109 14.42 -21.70 -12.72
C GLU A 109 13.98 -23.11 -13.10
N LEU A 110 13.29 -23.80 -12.18
CA LEU A 110 12.69 -25.11 -12.41
C LEU A 110 11.28 -25.16 -11.82
N ILE A 111 10.29 -25.42 -12.68
CA ILE A 111 8.88 -25.60 -12.30
C ILE A 111 8.43 -26.99 -12.77
N ILE A 112 7.95 -27.83 -11.84
CA ILE A 112 7.48 -29.20 -12.13
C ILE A 112 6.17 -29.46 -11.37
N THR A 113 5.15 -29.99 -12.05
CA THR A 113 4.02 -30.68 -11.41
C THR A 113 4.28 -32.19 -11.44
N GLY A 114 4.38 -32.80 -10.26
CA GLY A 114 4.60 -34.24 -10.10
C GLY A 114 3.40 -34.93 -9.46
N ASP A 115 3.30 -36.23 -9.68
CA ASP A 115 2.30 -37.08 -9.04
C ASP A 115 2.71 -37.37 -7.57
N ASN A 116 1.70 -37.62 -6.72
CA ASN A 116 1.87 -37.87 -5.29
C ASN A 116 2.63 -39.16 -4.91
N ILE A 117 3.14 -39.89 -5.89
CA ILE A 117 4.03 -41.04 -5.70
C ILE A 117 5.52 -40.66 -5.66
N ILE A 118 5.89 -39.45 -6.11
CA ILE A 118 7.29 -39.01 -6.05
C ILE A 118 7.60 -38.50 -4.64
N ASN A 119 8.40 -39.27 -3.91
CA ASN A 119 8.79 -39.02 -2.52
C ASN A 119 10.30 -38.76 -2.32
N SER A 120 11.04 -38.49 -3.41
CA SER A 120 12.47 -38.18 -3.38
C SER A 120 12.80 -36.96 -4.25
N LEU A 121 13.79 -36.19 -3.80
CA LEU A 121 14.35 -35.04 -4.50
C LEU A 121 15.83 -35.25 -4.89
N GLU A 122 16.31 -36.50 -4.96
CA GLU A 122 17.71 -36.82 -5.28
C GLU A 122 18.18 -36.23 -6.62
N PHE A 123 17.27 -36.13 -7.61
CA PHE A 123 17.54 -35.48 -8.90
C PHE A 123 17.96 -33.99 -8.79
N LEU A 124 17.69 -33.33 -7.67
CA LEU A 124 18.13 -31.97 -7.36
C LEU A 124 19.45 -31.91 -6.59
N THR A 125 19.79 -32.94 -5.82
CA THR A 125 20.94 -32.92 -4.89
C THR A 125 22.17 -33.62 -5.45
N ARG A 126 21.99 -34.64 -6.31
CA ARG A 126 23.06 -35.45 -6.90
C ARG A 126 24.04 -34.64 -7.76
N TYR A 127 23.56 -33.54 -8.34
CA TYR A 127 24.34 -32.61 -9.17
C TYR A 127 24.09 -31.17 -8.72
N PRO A 128 25.06 -30.47 -8.10
CA PRO A 128 24.82 -29.16 -7.50
C PRO A 128 24.29 -28.10 -8.47
N LEU A 129 23.06 -27.64 -8.24
CA LEU A 129 22.37 -26.62 -9.04
C LEU A 129 22.79 -25.19 -8.60
N LYS A 130 24.03 -24.82 -8.87
CA LYS A 130 24.72 -23.63 -8.32
C LYS A 130 24.13 -22.27 -8.72
N ASN A 131 23.26 -22.25 -9.74
CA ASN A 131 22.63 -21.03 -10.25
C ASN A 131 21.10 -20.99 -10.03
N LEU A 132 20.51 -22.01 -9.41
CA LEU A 132 19.06 -22.09 -9.21
C LEU A 132 18.61 -21.00 -8.22
N ARG A 133 17.66 -20.16 -8.65
CA ARG A 133 17.06 -19.06 -7.87
C ARG A 133 15.59 -19.29 -7.58
N ILE A 134 14.90 -20.01 -8.46
CA ILE A 134 13.46 -20.30 -8.36
C ILE A 134 13.24 -21.81 -8.50
N LEU A 135 12.61 -22.42 -7.50
CA LEU A 135 12.17 -23.81 -7.54
C LEU A 135 10.68 -23.89 -7.19
N LYS A 136 9.89 -24.52 -8.06
CA LYS A 136 8.48 -24.81 -7.81
C LYS A 136 8.20 -26.28 -8.06
N LEU A 137 7.70 -26.99 -7.04
CA LEU A 137 7.35 -28.40 -7.10
C LEU A 137 5.91 -28.54 -6.57
N HIS A 138 4.98 -28.93 -7.45
CA HIS A 138 3.57 -29.13 -7.07
C HIS A 138 3.25 -30.62 -6.97
N GLY A 139 2.60 -31.06 -5.88
CA GLY A 139 1.94 -32.37 -5.79
C GLY A 139 2.81 -33.57 -5.36
N PHE A 140 4.11 -33.35 -5.12
CA PHE A 140 5.04 -34.38 -4.65
C PHE A 140 4.70 -34.86 -3.23
N ASN A 141 5.05 -36.08 -2.82
CA ASN A 141 4.93 -36.49 -1.42
C ASN A 141 6.21 -36.19 -0.65
N LEU A 142 6.34 -34.97 -0.11
CA LEU A 142 7.53 -34.52 0.61
C LEU A 142 7.42 -34.68 2.14
N SER A 143 6.41 -35.42 2.62
CA SER A 143 6.08 -35.51 4.06
C SER A 143 7.18 -36.10 4.95
N GLU A 144 8.09 -36.91 4.39
CA GLU A 144 9.24 -37.51 5.08
C GLU A 144 10.60 -36.94 4.60
N VAL A 145 10.60 -35.97 3.68
CA VAL A 145 11.83 -35.44 3.06
C VAL A 145 12.43 -34.32 3.91
N ASN A 146 13.68 -34.48 4.35
CA ASN A 146 14.41 -33.41 5.03
C ASN A 146 14.81 -32.31 4.02
N LEU A 147 13.93 -31.32 3.87
CA LEU A 147 14.10 -30.19 2.94
C LEU A 147 15.33 -29.33 3.27
N GLU A 148 15.71 -29.20 4.54
CA GLU A 148 16.88 -28.43 4.96
C GLU A 148 18.16 -29.03 4.36
N ASN A 149 18.33 -30.35 4.44
CA ASN A 149 19.44 -31.07 3.82
C ASN A 149 19.41 -31.01 2.28
N VAL A 150 18.22 -31.03 1.66
CA VAL A 150 18.07 -30.95 0.20
C VAL A 150 18.51 -29.58 -0.32
N PHE A 151 18.13 -28.49 0.36
CA PHE A 151 18.39 -27.13 -0.11
C PHE A 151 19.64 -26.46 0.47
N LEU A 152 20.32 -27.07 1.45
CA LEU A 152 21.53 -26.57 2.11
C LEU A 152 22.59 -26.02 1.15
N ASN A 153 22.82 -26.71 0.03
CA ASN A 153 23.85 -26.36 -0.96
C ASN A 153 23.35 -25.43 -2.09
N MET A 154 22.06 -25.08 -2.13
CA MET A 154 21.48 -24.18 -3.14
C MET A 154 21.59 -22.72 -2.69
N THR A 155 22.81 -22.21 -2.60
CA THR A 155 23.13 -20.90 -1.98
C THR A 155 22.59 -19.66 -2.71
N LYS A 156 21.91 -19.83 -3.86
CA LYS A 156 21.21 -18.77 -4.59
C LYS A 156 19.69 -18.97 -4.67
N LEU A 157 19.14 -20.01 -4.04
CA LEU A 157 17.71 -20.28 -4.08
C LEU A 157 16.99 -19.23 -3.21
N GLU A 158 16.22 -18.36 -3.86
CA GLU A 158 15.54 -17.21 -3.23
C GLU A 158 14.02 -17.44 -3.12
N ILE A 159 13.45 -18.19 -4.07
CA ILE A 159 12.01 -18.47 -4.17
C ILE A 159 11.80 -19.99 -4.20
N LEU A 160 11.04 -20.49 -3.23
CA LEU A 160 10.65 -21.90 -3.13
C LEU A 160 9.12 -22.02 -2.98
N SER A 161 8.51 -22.84 -3.83
CA SER A 161 7.08 -23.13 -3.84
C SER A 161 6.88 -24.63 -3.81
N LEU A 162 6.24 -25.13 -2.75
CA LEU A 162 5.93 -26.55 -2.50
C LEU A 162 4.42 -26.79 -2.28
N PRO A 163 3.53 -26.32 -3.18
CA PRO A 163 2.10 -26.49 -3.03
C PRO A 163 1.65 -27.94 -3.20
N SER A 164 0.64 -28.36 -2.43
CA SER A 164 0.11 -29.74 -2.43
C SER A 164 1.14 -30.82 -2.02
N CYS A 165 2.26 -30.45 -1.38
CA CYS A 165 3.40 -31.36 -1.15
C CYS A 165 3.33 -32.23 0.12
N GLN A 166 2.16 -32.32 0.75
CA GLN A 166 1.88 -33.13 1.95
C GLN A 166 2.71 -32.78 3.21
N LEU A 167 3.34 -31.60 3.23
CA LEU A 167 4.19 -31.15 4.33
C LEU A 167 3.38 -30.90 5.60
N ARG A 168 3.87 -31.35 6.76
CA ARG A 168 3.19 -31.22 8.07
C ARG A 168 3.75 -30.12 8.97
N GLN A 169 4.88 -29.53 8.57
CA GLN A 169 5.60 -28.51 9.33
C GLN A 169 6.19 -27.48 8.35
N ILE A 170 6.48 -26.28 8.84
CA ILE A 170 7.21 -25.25 8.10
C ILE A 170 8.72 -25.56 8.23
N PRO A 171 9.46 -25.77 7.12
CA PRO A 171 10.91 -26.01 7.18
C PRO A 171 11.68 -24.72 7.54
N ASN A 172 12.92 -24.82 8.04
CA ASN A 172 13.75 -23.67 8.40
C ASN A 172 14.87 -23.41 7.37
N LEU A 173 14.56 -22.62 6.33
CA LEU A 173 15.39 -22.47 5.12
C LEU A 173 16.02 -21.08 5.01
N LYS A 174 17.18 -20.90 5.64
CA LYS A 174 17.86 -19.61 5.89
C LYS A 174 18.11 -18.69 4.68
N ASN A 175 18.14 -19.24 3.46
CA ASN A 175 18.44 -18.47 2.23
C ASN A 175 17.18 -18.08 1.43
N ILE A 176 16.01 -18.61 1.78
CA ILE A 176 14.76 -18.36 1.05
C ILE A 176 14.19 -16.99 1.47
N HIS A 177 13.80 -16.17 0.51
CA HIS A 177 13.05 -14.93 0.75
C HIS A 177 11.54 -15.14 0.59
N GLN A 178 11.12 -15.91 -0.42
CA GLN A 178 9.71 -16.25 -0.64
C GLN A 178 9.50 -17.76 -0.49
N LEU A 179 8.73 -18.17 0.52
CA LEU A 179 8.31 -19.55 0.72
C LEU A 179 6.80 -19.68 0.53
N ASP A 180 6.39 -20.66 -0.28
CA ASP A 180 5.00 -20.96 -0.56
C ASP A 180 4.68 -22.43 -0.26
N LEU A 181 3.77 -22.67 0.69
CA LEU A 181 3.36 -23.97 1.21
C LEU A 181 1.84 -24.15 1.11
N GLU A 182 1.19 -23.60 0.08
CA GLU A 182 -0.26 -23.73 -0.09
C GLU A 182 -0.73 -25.20 -0.15
N ASN A 183 -1.92 -25.51 0.37
CA ASN A 183 -2.56 -26.83 0.23
C ASN A 183 -1.75 -27.99 0.86
N ASN A 184 -1.11 -27.74 2.01
CA ASN A 184 -0.32 -28.74 2.74
C ASN A 184 -1.05 -29.25 4.02
N GLN A 185 -0.37 -30.07 4.82
CA GLN A 185 -0.90 -30.71 6.03
C GLN A 185 -0.45 -30.01 7.33
N ILE A 186 -0.01 -28.75 7.26
CA ILE A 186 0.47 -27.98 8.43
C ILE A 186 -0.74 -27.72 9.33
N SER A 187 -0.61 -28.01 10.63
CA SER A 187 -1.77 -28.13 11.53
C SER A 187 -1.47 -27.75 12.98
N ASN A 188 -2.52 -27.58 13.78
CA ASN A 188 -2.50 -27.20 15.19
C ASN A 188 -2.01 -25.75 15.41
N THR A 189 -1.48 -25.44 16.60
CA THR A 189 -0.89 -24.14 16.91
C THR A 189 0.52 -24.03 16.32
N VAL A 190 0.77 -22.95 15.58
CA VAL A 190 2.09 -22.66 14.99
C VAL A 190 2.72 -21.46 15.71
N HIS A 191 3.89 -21.68 16.33
CA HIS A 191 4.79 -20.60 16.72
C HIS A 191 5.70 -20.32 15.52
N LEU A 192 5.56 -19.15 14.91
CA LEU A 192 6.26 -18.77 13.69
C LEU A 192 7.34 -17.73 14.01
N SER A 193 8.59 -18.14 13.85
CA SER A 193 9.78 -17.28 13.85
C SER A 193 10.64 -17.63 12.63
N THR A 194 10.77 -16.70 11.68
CA THR A 194 11.44 -16.94 10.39
C THR A 194 12.12 -15.70 9.80
N SER A 195 13.06 -15.94 8.89
CA SER A 195 13.68 -14.95 7.99
C SER A 195 12.96 -14.80 6.64
N TYR A 196 11.81 -15.46 6.42
CA TYR A 196 11.04 -15.30 5.18
C TYR A 196 10.48 -13.88 5.06
N VAL A 197 10.56 -13.32 3.85
CA VAL A 197 10.01 -12.01 3.48
C VAL A 197 8.55 -12.13 3.04
N HIS A 198 8.24 -13.21 2.32
CA HIS A 198 6.88 -13.55 1.89
C HIS A 198 6.60 -15.01 2.23
N LEU A 199 5.50 -15.27 2.95
CA LEU A 199 5.13 -16.61 3.38
C LEU A 199 3.66 -16.91 3.05
N ASN A 200 3.43 -17.94 2.22
CA ASN A 200 2.10 -18.47 1.93
C ASN A 200 1.88 -19.79 2.69
N LEU A 201 0.86 -19.80 3.56
CA LEU A 201 0.39 -20.94 4.35
C LEU A 201 -1.10 -21.21 4.07
N ALA A 202 -1.66 -20.72 2.97
CA ALA A 202 -3.06 -20.90 2.64
C ALA A 202 -3.45 -22.38 2.48
N LYS A 203 -4.73 -22.72 2.68
CA LYS A 203 -5.27 -24.08 2.50
C LYS A 203 -4.53 -25.13 3.36
N ASN A 204 -4.21 -24.76 4.60
CA ASN A 204 -3.65 -25.67 5.61
C ASN A 204 -4.67 -25.84 6.76
N PHE A 205 -4.29 -26.54 7.81
CA PHE A 205 -5.16 -26.88 8.96
C PHE A 205 -4.68 -26.21 10.26
N ILE A 206 -4.10 -25.01 10.16
CA ILE A 206 -3.57 -24.26 11.30
C ILE A 206 -4.76 -23.72 12.13
N SER A 207 -4.74 -23.94 13.45
CA SER A 207 -5.85 -23.63 14.37
C SER A 207 -5.63 -22.39 15.25
N SER A 208 -4.37 -22.07 15.52
CA SER A 208 -3.91 -20.80 16.11
C SER A 208 -2.50 -20.50 15.57
N ILE A 209 -2.12 -19.23 15.47
CA ILE A 209 -0.76 -18.84 15.08
C ILE A 209 -0.26 -17.68 15.94
N ILE A 210 1.00 -17.79 16.35
CA ILE A 210 1.71 -16.85 17.20
C ILE A 210 2.99 -16.43 16.46
N LEU A 211 3.10 -15.13 16.13
CA LEU A 211 4.21 -14.56 15.38
C LEU A 211 5.27 -13.97 16.30
N GLU A 212 6.42 -14.64 16.38
CA GLU A 212 7.56 -14.32 17.24
C GLU A 212 8.77 -13.92 16.39
N ASN A 213 9.36 -12.75 16.62
CA ASN A 213 10.63 -12.28 16.00
C ASN A 213 10.76 -12.36 14.46
N ASN A 214 9.70 -12.10 13.68
CA ASN A 214 9.76 -12.15 12.19
C ASN A 214 10.19 -10.81 11.57
N THR A 215 11.42 -10.38 11.87
CA THR A 215 11.95 -9.05 11.48
C THR A 215 11.99 -8.78 9.97
N GLN A 216 12.01 -9.81 9.11
CA GLN A 216 12.06 -9.65 7.65
C GLN A 216 10.69 -9.83 6.95
N LEU A 217 9.66 -10.30 7.67
CA LEU A 217 8.39 -10.70 7.07
C LEU A 217 7.55 -9.49 6.66
N ILE A 218 7.29 -9.35 5.37
CA ILE A 218 6.50 -8.28 4.75
C ILE A 218 5.07 -8.74 4.42
N SER A 219 4.89 -10.02 4.03
CA SER A 219 3.58 -10.55 3.62
C SER A 219 3.32 -11.95 4.18
N LEU A 220 2.14 -12.15 4.76
CA LEU A 220 1.69 -13.41 5.33
C LEU A 220 0.27 -13.76 4.84
N ASN A 221 0.15 -14.90 4.15
CA ASN A 221 -1.13 -15.44 3.71
C ASN A 221 -1.51 -16.71 4.49
N LEU A 222 -2.65 -16.67 5.17
CA LEU A 222 -3.25 -17.74 5.98
C LEU A 222 -4.68 -18.06 5.52
N THR A 223 -5.05 -17.68 4.29
CA THR A 223 -6.38 -17.92 3.70
C THR A 223 -6.78 -19.40 3.77
N GLU A 224 -8.05 -19.72 4.01
CA GLU A 224 -8.55 -21.11 4.02
C GLU A 224 -7.80 -22.00 5.04
N ASN A 225 -7.67 -21.50 6.28
CA ASN A 225 -7.20 -22.29 7.42
C ASN A 225 -8.36 -22.48 8.43
N ILE A 226 -8.07 -23.08 9.59
CA ILE A 226 -9.05 -23.30 10.66
C ILE A 226 -8.79 -22.41 11.89
N LEU A 227 -8.20 -21.21 11.68
CA LEU A 227 -7.79 -20.31 12.75
C LEU A 227 -8.99 -19.84 13.57
N ASN A 228 -8.92 -20.08 14.89
CA ASN A 228 -9.84 -19.51 15.88
C ASN A 228 -9.18 -18.34 16.63
N GLU A 229 -7.86 -18.24 16.56
CA GLU A 229 -7.01 -17.24 17.21
C GLU A 229 -5.87 -16.83 16.27
N PHE A 230 -5.44 -15.57 16.37
CA PHE A 230 -4.27 -15.01 15.70
C PHE A 230 -3.59 -14.03 16.67
N SER A 231 -2.28 -14.20 16.89
CA SER A 231 -1.51 -13.39 17.84
C SER A 231 -0.15 -13.01 17.26
N MET A 232 0.33 -11.81 17.60
CA MET A 232 1.64 -11.30 17.19
C MET A 232 2.12 -10.21 18.15
N ASN A 233 3.44 -10.01 18.25
CA ASN A 233 4.00 -8.81 18.87
C ASN A 233 4.35 -7.78 17.79
N SER A 234 3.74 -6.59 17.82
CA SER A 234 4.01 -5.51 16.85
C SER A 234 5.46 -5.05 16.84
N ILE A 235 6.17 -5.15 17.98
CA ILE A 235 7.59 -4.76 18.14
C ILE A 235 8.53 -5.78 17.48
N GLU A 236 8.10 -7.03 17.34
CA GLU A 236 8.92 -8.12 16.76
C GLU A 236 8.65 -8.36 15.26
N ASN A 237 7.52 -7.86 14.78
CA ASN A 237 7.01 -8.10 13.42
C ASN A 237 6.77 -6.76 12.71
N GLN A 238 7.75 -5.85 12.79
CA GLN A 238 7.60 -4.42 12.45
C GLN A 238 7.37 -4.14 10.96
N ASN A 239 7.89 -5.00 10.07
CA ASN A 239 7.89 -4.79 8.61
C ASN A 239 6.69 -5.41 7.87
N LEU A 240 5.79 -6.07 8.59
CA LEU A 240 4.65 -6.81 8.05
C LEU A 240 3.58 -5.85 7.52
N GLN A 241 3.46 -5.76 6.19
CA GLN A 241 2.62 -4.84 5.44
C GLN A 241 1.31 -5.46 4.95
N ASP A 242 1.31 -6.76 4.64
CA ASP A 242 0.16 -7.49 4.12
C ASP A 242 -0.18 -8.71 4.98
N ILE A 243 -1.41 -8.76 5.50
CA ILE A 243 -1.95 -9.91 6.24
C ILE A 243 -3.27 -10.35 5.60
N ASN A 244 -3.33 -11.62 5.18
CA ASN A 244 -4.58 -12.24 4.73
C ASN A 244 -4.97 -13.43 5.63
N LEU A 245 -6.04 -13.23 6.40
CA LEU A 245 -6.66 -14.16 7.34
C LEU A 245 -8.07 -14.57 6.88
N SER A 246 -8.39 -14.40 5.60
CA SER A 246 -9.74 -14.69 5.09
C SER A 246 -10.09 -16.18 5.11
N GLN A 247 -11.38 -16.51 5.10
CA GLN A 247 -11.87 -17.90 5.08
C GLN A 247 -11.32 -18.71 6.27
N ASN A 248 -11.56 -18.21 7.48
CA ASN A 248 -11.12 -18.80 8.76
C ASN A 248 -12.28 -18.75 9.78
N TYR A 249 -12.03 -19.05 11.06
CA TYR A 249 -13.07 -19.15 12.10
C TYR A 249 -12.98 -18.10 13.21
N LEU A 250 -12.23 -17.00 12.99
CA LEU A 250 -12.02 -15.94 13.97
C LEU A 250 -13.36 -15.32 14.41
N ALA A 251 -13.70 -15.46 15.69
CA ALA A 251 -14.92 -14.89 16.29
C ALA A 251 -14.74 -13.43 16.78
N SER A 252 -13.49 -13.05 17.02
CA SER A 252 -13.04 -11.70 17.34
C SER A 252 -11.65 -11.45 16.74
N PHE A 253 -11.23 -10.19 16.68
CA PHE A 253 -9.89 -9.81 16.25
C PHE A 253 -9.43 -8.58 17.03
N ASN A 254 -8.20 -8.57 17.52
CA ASN A 254 -7.63 -7.45 18.27
C ASN A 254 -6.67 -6.66 17.38
N PHE A 255 -7.02 -5.43 17.01
CA PHE A 255 -6.17 -4.57 16.20
C PHE A 255 -4.93 -4.05 16.95
N SER A 256 -4.89 -4.09 18.29
CA SER A 256 -3.76 -3.55 19.07
C SER A 256 -2.48 -4.39 19.01
N ILE A 257 -2.52 -5.57 18.38
CA ILE A 257 -1.34 -6.44 18.18
C ILE A 257 -0.54 -6.05 16.92
N LEU A 258 -1.14 -5.27 16.03
CA LEU A 258 -0.61 -4.95 14.71
C LEU A 258 0.46 -3.86 14.79
N ASN A 259 1.40 -3.88 13.84
CA ASN A 259 2.35 -2.77 13.65
C ASN A 259 1.71 -1.63 12.85
N ASP A 260 2.34 -0.45 12.87
CA ASP A 260 1.88 0.74 12.12
C ASP A 260 2.30 0.77 10.64
N GLN A 261 3.14 -0.15 10.16
CA GLN A 261 3.49 -0.31 8.73
C GLN A 261 2.45 -1.11 7.95
N LEU A 262 1.49 -1.77 8.61
CA LEU A 262 0.48 -2.60 7.96
C LEU A 262 -0.37 -1.78 6.97
N LEU A 263 -0.36 -2.17 5.70
CA LEU A 263 -1.05 -1.49 4.60
C LEU A 263 -2.38 -2.19 4.24
N ASN A 264 -2.40 -3.52 4.23
CA ASN A 264 -3.58 -4.30 3.85
C ASN A 264 -3.89 -5.40 4.87
N LEU A 265 -5.15 -5.46 5.30
CA LEU A 265 -5.67 -6.51 6.19
C LEU A 265 -6.96 -7.10 5.62
N ASN A 266 -6.96 -8.41 5.35
CA ASN A 266 -8.13 -9.15 4.89
C ASN A 266 -8.59 -10.15 5.97
N LEU A 267 -9.82 -9.96 6.46
CA LEU A 267 -10.51 -10.77 7.46
C LEU A 267 -11.84 -11.35 6.91
N ASN A 268 -12.02 -11.38 5.59
CA ASN A 268 -13.27 -11.81 4.96
C ASN A 268 -13.63 -13.26 5.29
N SER A 269 -14.92 -13.62 5.23
CA SER A 269 -15.37 -15.01 5.46
C SER A 269 -14.88 -15.57 6.81
N ASN A 270 -15.07 -14.81 7.89
CA ASN A 270 -14.79 -15.19 9.27
C ASN A 270 -16.08 -15.15 10.11
N ARG A 271 -15.98 -15.22 11.44
CA ARG A 271 -17.10 -15.26 12.38
C ARG A 271 -17.20 -14.00 13.27
N LEU A 272 -16.59 -12.89 12.85
CA LEU A 272 -16.44 -11.68 13.66
C LEU A 272 -17.80 -11.09 14.03
N LEU A 273 -18.08 -10.95 15.33
CA LEU A 273 -19.37 -10.42 15.83
C LEU A 273 -19.42 -8.89 15.94
N SER A 274 -18.26 -8.23 16.02
CA SER A 274 -18.13 -6.78 16.13
C SER A 274 -16.74 -6.31 15.71
N LEU A 275 -16.64 -5.12 15.12
CA LEU A 275 -15.39 -4.53 14.66
C LEU A 275 -14.93 -3.43 15.62
N ASN A 276 -13.67 -3.47 16.09
CA ASN A 276 -13.15 -2.54 17.11
C ASN A 276 -11.93 -1.75 16.59
N LEU A 277 -12.18 -0.61 15.97
CA LEU A 277 -11.18 0.24 15.32
C LEU A 277 -10.58 1.31 16.26
N ILE A 278 -10.77 1.20 17.58
CA ILE A 278 -10.20 2.12 18.60
C ILE A 278 -8.65 2.20 18.51
N VAL A 279 -8.02 1.10 18.10
CA VAL A 279 -6.57 0.95 17.88
C VAL A 279 -6.30 0.42 16.48
N ILE A 280 -6.84 1.10 15.45
CA ILE A 280 -6.50 0.81 14.05
C ILE A 280 -5.07 1.28 13.72
N PRO A 281 -4.27 0.55 12.93
CA PRO A 281 -2.96 1.03 12.45
C PRO A 281 -3.09 2.30 11.62
N THR A 282 -2.08 3.18 11.73
CA THR A 282 -2.11 4.52 11.16
C THR A 282 -1.95 4.53 9.63
N ASN A 283 -1.11 3.65 9.07
CA ASN A 283 -0.88 3.55 7.62
C ASN A 283 -1.78 2.54 6.90
N LEU A 284 -2.72 1.87 7.59
CA LEU A 284 -3.62 0.90 6.98
C LEU A 284 -4.43 1.58 5.86
N LEU A 285 -4.27 1.10 4.63
CA LEU A 285 -4.92 1.61 3.41
C LEU A 285 -6.18 0.83 3.07
N SER A 286 -6.16 -0.49 3.30
CA SER A 286 -7.24 -1.41 2.94
C SER A 286 -7.63 -2.33 4.10
N LEU A 287 -8.91 -2.33 4.46
CA LEU A 287 -9.50 -3.24 5.43
C LEU A 287 -10.68 -3.97 4.80
N SER A 288 -10.56 -5.29 4.64
CA SER A 288 -11.62 -6.15 4.16
C SER A 288 -12.16 -6.99 5.33
N THR A 289 -13.46 -6.89 5.58
CA THR A 289 -14.17 -7.58 6.69
C THR A 289 -15.52 -8.15 6.24
N SER A 290 -15.70 -8.42 4.94
CA SER A 290 -16.96 -8.90 4.38
C SER A 290 -17.25 -10.37 4.69
N ASN A 291 -18.50 -10.79 4.48
CA ASN A 291 -18.99 -12.13 4.79
C ASN A 291 -18.66 -12.53 6.24
N ASN A 292 -19.15 -11.74 7.20
CA ASN A 292 -18.91 -11.90 8.64
C ASN A 292 -20.23 -11.70 9.41
N LEU A 293 -20.18 -11.68 10.75
CA LEU A 293 -21.35 -11.57 11.61
C LEU A 293 -21.42 -10.20 12.34
N ILE A 294 -20.78 -9.17 11.79
CA ILE A 294 -20.54 -7.88 12.46
C ILE A 294 -21.87 -7.16 12.63
N LYS A 295 -22.25 -6.89 13.89
CA LYS A 295 -23.48 -6.16 14.26
C LYS A 295 -23.25 -4.70 14.64
N GLN A 296 -22.01 -4.35 15.01
CA GLN A 296 -21.61 -3.03 15.49
C GLN A 296 -20.14 -2.76 15.16
N ILE A 297 -19.80 -1.48 14.97
CA ILE A 297 -18.43 -0.99 14.76
C ILE A 297 -18.14 0.06 15.85
N LYS A 298 -16.96 0.01 16.45
CA LYS A 298 -16.45 1.05 17.37
C LYS A 298 -15.29 1.78 16.70
N PHE A 299 -15.34 3.12 16.66
CA PHE A 299 -14.34 3.96 16.00
C PHE A 299 -13.37 4.62 16.98
N SER A 300 -12.25 5.13 16.45
CA SER A 300 -11.25 5.92 17.18
C SER A 300 -11.27 7.37 16.72
N ASN A 301 -11.02 8.31 17.63
CA ASN A 301 -10.72 9.70 17.27
C ASN A 301 -9.32 9.86 16.62
N ARG A 302 -8.49 8.80 16.55
CA ARG A 302 -7.17 8.85 15.94
C ARG A 302 -7.22 8.95 14.42
N TYR A 303 -6.18 9.57 13.86
CA TYR A 303 -5.94 9.58 12.42
C TYR A 303 -5.69 8.15 11.92
N SER A 304 -6.29 7.82 10.77
CA SER A 304 -5.95 6.64 9.97
C SER A 304 -5.90 7.07 8.49
N SER A 305 -5.09 6.34 7.73
CA SER A 305 -4.89 6.48 6.28
C SER A 305 -5.85 5.62 5.45
N LEU A 306 -6.86 5.00 6.08
CA LEU A 306 -7.76 4.05 5.42
C LEU A 306 -8.45 4.66 4.21
N VAL A 307 -8.34 3.96 3.08
CA VAL A 307 -8.87 4.36 1.76
C VAL A 307 -9.99 3.43 1.30
N ASN A 308 -9.85 2.14 1.58
CA ASN A 308 -10.78 1.09 1.17
C ASN A 308 -11.32 0.35 2.41
N LEU A 309 -12.65 0.26 2.53
CA LEU A 309 -13.32 -0.47 3.61
C LEU A 309 -14.45 -1.34 3.06
N ASP A 310 -14.29 -2.66 3.13
CA ASP A 310 -15.35 -3.62 2.79
C ASP A 310 -15.99 -4.21 4.06
N LEU A 311 -17.28 -3.92 4.22
CA LEU A 311 -18.16 -4.40 5.29
C LEU A 311 -19.35 -5.19 4.72
N SER A 312 -19.33 -5.57 3.44
CA SER A 312 -20.45 -6.24 2.79
C SER A 312 -20.78 -7.61 3.40
N SER A 313 -22.02 -8.07 3.23
CA SER A 313 -22.50 -9.37 3.73
C SER A 313 -22.25 -9.54 5.24
N ASN A 314 -22.70 -8.57 6.03
CA ASN A 314 -22.61 -8.54 7.48
C ASN A 314 -24.00 -8.35 8.12
N GLN A 315 -24.05 -8.07 9.43
CA GLN A 315 -25.28 -7.94 10.21
C GLN A 315 -25.50 -6.51 10.74
N LEU A 316 -24.93 -5.51 10.06
CA LEU A 316 -25.03 -4.10 10.43
C LEU A 316 -26.46 -3.59 10.21
N LYS A 317 -27.03 -2.95 11.23
CA LYS A 317 -28.32 -2.24 11.13
C LYS A 317 -28.12 -0.74 10.99
N SER A 318 -27.25 -0.15 11.82
CA SER A 318 -26.84 1.24 11.69
C SER A 318 -25.34 1.37 11.95
N ILE A 319 -24.78 2.51 11.54
CA ILE A 319 -23.36 2.85 11.60
C ILE A 319 -23.29 4.32 12.03
N GLU A 320 -22.59 4.61 13.13
CA GLU A 320 -22.41 5.98 13.61
C GLU A 320 -21.65 6.83 12.57
N LYS A 321 -22.07 8.09 12.35
CA LYS A 321 -21.33 9.01 11.47
C LYS A 321 -19.91 9.20 12.01
N HIS A 322 -18.91 8.97 11.17
CA HIS A 322 -17.50 9.12 11.54
C HIS A 322 -16.68 9.81 10.43
N PHE A 323 -15.73 10.67 10.81
CA PHE A 323 -14.88 11.43 9.85
C PHE A 323 -14.01 10.52 8.97
N LEU A 324 -13.81 9.26 9.37
CA LEU A 324 -13.10 8.26 8.58
C LEU A 324 -13.77 8.02 7.22
N PHE A 325 -15.10 8.00 7.17
CA PHE A 325 -15.85 7.75 5.93
C PHE A 325 -15.67 8.87 4.90
N GLU A 326 -15.50 10.11 5.36
CA GLU A 326 -15.27 11.28 4.51
C GLU A 326 -13.89 11.24 3.81
N LYS A 327 -13.00 10.30 4.17
CA LYS A 327 -11.69 10.05 3.54
C LYS A 327 -11.65 8.87 2.56
N LEU A 328 -12.61 7.94 2.63
CA LEU A 328 -12.56 6.71 1.83
C LEU A 328 -12.68 7.03 0.33
N ASN A 329 -11.97 6.26 -0.52
CA ASN A 329 -12.30 6.18 -1.94
C ASN A 329 -13.27 5.02 -2.23
N TYR A 330 -13.30 4.00 -1.37
CA TYR A 330 -14.17 2.83 -1.49
C TYR A 330 -14.76 2.45 -0.12
N LEU A 331 -16.08 2.32 -0.09
CA LEU A 331 -16.87 1.76 1.01
C LEU A 331 -17.86 0.77 0.41
N ASN A 332 -17.97 -0.43 0.98
CA ASN A 332 -19.01 -1.39 0.61
C ASN A 332 -19.86 -1.80 1.83
N LEU A 333 -21.17 -1.59 1.74
CA LEU A 333 -22.19 -1.96 2.74
C LEU A 333 -23.24 -2.95 2.18
N GLU A 334 -23.03 -3.51 0.99
CA GLU A 334 -23.93 -4.50 0.36
C GLU A 334 -24.34 -5.63 1.32
N ASN A 335 -25.52 -6.21 1.11
CA ASN A 335 -26.02 -7.37 1.86
C ASN A 335 -26.02 -7.21 3.40
N ASN A 336 -26.15 -5.97 3.90
CA ASN A 336 -26.38 -5.69 5.32
C ASN A 336 -27.87 -5.36 5.58
N PRO A 337 -28.44 -5.75 6.75
CA PRO A 337 -29.84 -5.47 7.11
C PRO A 337 -30.04 -4.03 7.60
N LEU A 338 -29.65 -3.04 6.79
CA LEU A 338 -29.58 -1.61 7.14
C LEU A 338 -30.96 -1.05 7.49
N ASP A 339 -31.05 -0.37 8.64
CA ASP A 339 -32.21 0.40 9.09
C ASP A 339 -32.04 1.85 8.63
N CYS A 340 -32.67 2.21 7.51
CA CYS A 340 -32.59 3.52 6.87
C CYS A 340 -33.45 4.59 7.58
N SER A 341 -33.36 4.60 8.91
CA SER A 341 -33.77 5.71 9.77
C SER A 341 -32.72 6.82 9.75
N CYS A 342 -32.96 7.93 10.46
CA CYS A 342 -32.07 9.09 10.44
C CYS A 342 -30.68 8.84 11.05
N GLN A 343 -30.46 7.68 11.70
CA GLN A 343 -29.12 7.23 12.10
C GLN A 343 -28.19 7.01 10.90
N LEU A 344 -28.74 6.70 9.72
CA LEU A 344 -27.98 6.47 8.50
C LEU A 344 -28.13 7.60 7.46
N GLU A 345 -28.91 8.66 7.72
CA GLU A 345 -29.13 9.75 6.75
C GLU A 345 -27.81 10.42 6.29
N TRP A 346 -26.77 10.40 7.14
CA TRP A 346 -25.45 10.88 6.75
C TRP A 346 -24.83 10.12 5.55
N LEU A 347 -25.19 8.85 5.31
CA LEU A 347 -24.75 8.11 4.12
C LEU A 347 -25.28 8.73 2.82
N LYS A 348 -26.51 9.25 2.81
CA LYS A 348 -27.06 10.01 1.68
C LYS A 348 -26.18 11.23 1.37
N THR A 349 -25.75 11.95 2.39
CA THR A 349 -24.83 13.10 2.21
C THR A 349 -23.43 12.67 1.76
N LEU A 350 -22.94 11.52 2.23
CA LEU A 350 -21.65 10.97 1.81
C LEU A 350 -21.68 10.60 0.31
N ILE A 351 -22.69 9.86 -0.14
CA ILE A 351 -22.84 9.42 -1.53
C ILE A 351 -22.97 10.62 -2.48
N LEU A 352 -23.79 11.61 -2.13
CA LEU A 352 -23.97 12.83 -2.93
C LEU A 352 -22.70 13.70 -3.01
N ASN A 353 -21.81 13.62 -2.02
CA ASN A 353 -20.53 14.34 -2.00
C ASN A 353 -19.38 13.51 -2.60
N GLN A 354 -19.48 12.18 -2.65
CA GLN A 354 -18.44 11.26 -3.11
C GLN A 354 -18.94 10.38 -4.26
N ASN A 355 -18.92 10.93 -5.48
CA ASN A 355 -19.27 10.27 -6.76
C ASN A 355 -18.48 8.97 -7.10
N LYS A 356 -17.59 8.49 -6.22
CA LYS A 356 -16.85 7.22 -6.35
C LYS A 356 -17.51 6.06 -5.60
N LEU A 357 -18.34 6.34 -4.59
CA LEU A 357 -18.98 5.30 -3.79
C LEU A 357 -20.12 4.68 -4.60
N ASN A 358 -19.92 3.45 -5.09
CA ASN A 358 -20.95 2.70 -5.81
C ASN A 358 -22.02 2.15 -4.86
N ALA A 359 -22.79 3.05 -4.23
CA ALA A 359 -23.82 2.71 -3.25
C ALA A 359 -25.13 2.19 -3.87
N THR A 360 -25.23 2.14 -5.20
CA THR A 360 -26.44 1.70 -5.92
C THR A 360 -26.89 0.26 -5.58
N THR A 361 -25.99 -0.53 -5.00
CA THR A 361 -26.17 -1.93 -4.61
C THR A 361 -26.52 -2.13 -3.13
N TRP A 362 -26.44 -1.08 -2.29
CA TRP A 362 -26.84 -1.18 -0.88
C TRP A 362 -28.38 -1.24 -0.81
N THR A 363 -28.94 -1.81 0.27
CA THR A 363 -30.39 -2.01 0.40
C THR A 363 -30.88 -1.73 1.83
N CYS A 364 -32.09 -1.17 1.93
CA CYS A 364 -32.75 -0.85 3.21
C CYS A 364 -33.69 -2.00 3.61
N ARG A 365 -33.63 -2.43 4.88
CA ARG A 365 -34.41 -3.54 5.43
C ARG A 365 -35.93 -3.34 5.35
N SER A 366 -36.39 -2.10 5.24
CA SER A 366 -37.80 -1.71 5.05
C SER A 366 -38.33 -2.04 3.65
N ASN A 367 -37.46 -2.10 2.64
CA ASN A 367 -37.86 -2.32 1.25
C ASN A 367 -37.77 -3.82 0.94
N ALA A 368 -38.92 -4.50 0.93
CA ALA A 368 -39.03 -5.95 0.65
C ALA A 368 -38.80 -6.34 -0.82
N SER A 369 -38.06 -5.51 -1.57
CA SER A 369 -37.69 -5.67 -2.97
C SER A 369 -36.26 -5.13 -3.17
N PRO A 370 -35.43 -5.74 -4.03
CA PRO A 370 -34.05 -5.30 -4.30
C PRO A 370 -34.03 -4.04 -5.19
N VAL A 371 -34.58 -2.94 -4.66
CA VAL A 371 -34.44 -1.60 -5.21
C VAL A 371 -33.18 -0.98 -4.61
N SER A 372 -32.38 -0.35 -5.46
CA SER A 372 -31.14 0.35 -5.11
C SER A 372 -31.30 1.36 -3.98
N PHE A 373 -30.26 1.54 -3.15
CA PHE A 373 -30.15 2.61 -2.16
C PHE A 373 -30.36 4.00 -2.79
N LEU A 374 -31.56 4.55 -2.63
CA LEU A 374 -31.94 5.85 -3.18
C LEU A 374 -32.04 6.90 -2.08
N SER A 375 -31.88 8.16 -2.48
CA SER A 375 -31.95 9.34 -1.59
C SER A 375 -33.32 9.53 -0.92
N PHE A 376 -34.33 8.72 -1.29
CA PHE A 376 -35.69 8.70 -0.78
C PHE A 376 -35.99 7.55 0.20
N ASP A 377 -35.11 6.54 0.30
CA ASP A 377 -35.34 5.38 1.21
C ASP A 377 -35.19 5.75 2.69
N PHE A 378 -34.50 6.87 2.97
CA PHE A 378 -34.37 7.44 4.30
C PHE A 378 -35.69 8.03 4.76
N GLN A 379 -36.42 7.33 5.64
CA GLN A 379 -37.72 7.75 6.16
C GLN A 379 -37.60 8.83 7.26
N CYS A 380 -36.78 9.84 7.00
CA CYS A 380 -36.70 11.07 7.78
C CYS A 380 -37.86 12.00 7.44
N SER A 381 -39.06 11.64 7.94
CA SER A 381 -40.06 12.67 8.27
C SER A 381 -39.36 13.77 9.07
N SER A 382 -39.67 15.04 8.83
CA SER A 382 -38.86 16.18 9.28
C SER A 382 -38.79 16.30 10.81
N ILE A 383 -37.84 15.58 11.41
CA ILE A 383 -37.47 15.66 12.80
C ILE A 383 -36.68 16.97 12.99
N SER A 384 -37.21 17.85 13.83
CA SER A 384 -36.46 18.98 14.38
C SER A 384 -35.41 18.42 15.33
N VAL A 385 -34.25 18.06 14.78
CA VAL A 385 -33.09 17.61 15.56
C VAL A 385 -32.71 18.71 16.56
N PRO A 386 -32.45 18.41 17.85
CA PRO A 386 -32.11 19.44 18.84
C PRO A 386 -30.85 20.22 18.44
N ARG A 387 -30.98 21.52 18.19
CA ARG A 387 -29.87 22.37 17.71
C ARG A 387 -29.31 23.24 18.82
N VAL A 388 -28.01 23.09 19.09
CA VAL A 388 -27.26 24.00 19.96
C VAL A 388 -27.17 25.38 19.30
N GLN A 389 -27.86 26.36 19.87
CA GLN A 389 -27.87 27.77 19.43
C GLN A 389 -26.76 28.58 20.10
N ILE A 390 -26.49 28.29 21.38
CA ILE A 390 -25.44 28.93 22.19
C ILE A 390 -24.62 27.83 22.83
N PHE A 391 -23.30 27.99 22.84
CA PHE A 391 -22.37 27.17 23.62
C PHE A 391 -21.21 28.05 24.06
N ASN A 392 -21.25 28.46 25.33
CA ASN A 392 -20.30 29.36 25.96
C ASN A 392 -19.54 28.60 27.05
N ILE A 393 -18.24 28.88 27.16
CA ILE A 393 -17.33 28.28 28.15
C ILE A 393 -16.53 29.45 28.73
N SER A 394 -16.44 29.52 30.05
CA SER A 394 -15.60 30.50 30.76
C SER A 394 -14.84 29.83 31.90
N TYR A 395 -13.60 30.27 32.12
CA TYR A 395 -12.81 29.83 33.27
C TYR A 395 -13.08 30.75 34.45
N VAL A 396 -13.69 30.21 35.51
CA VAL A 396 -14.23 31.00 36.62
C VAL A 396 -13.73 30.49 37.97
N LYS A 397 -13.81 31.37 38.97
CA LYS A 397 -13.80 30.98 40.37
C LYS A 397 -15.20 31.15 40.96
N ILE A 398 -15.74 30.08 41.52
CA ILE A 398 -16.98 30.10 42.32
C ILE A 398 -16.62 29.70 43.75
N SER A 399 -16.82 30.64 44.68
CA SER A 399 -16.40 30.53 46.09
C SER A 399 -14.91 30.15 46.23
N PHE A 400 -14.62 28.89 46.57
CA PHE A 400 -13.25 28.39 46.77
C PHE A 400 -12.76 27.46 45.64
N GLN A 401 -13.61 27.11 44.67
CA GLN A 401 -13.25 26.21 43.57
C GLN A 401 -13.00 26.97 42.27
N TYR A 402 -11.99 26.53 41.53
CA TYR A 402 -11.74 26.94 40.15
C TYR A 402 -12.33 25.89 39.20
N GLY A 403 -12.78 26.31 38.02
CA GLY A 403 -13.37 25.39 37.06
C GLY A 403 -13.88 26.06 35.79
N LEU A 404 -14.43 25.24 34.90
CA LEU A 404 -15.16 25.72 33.72
C LEU A 404 -16.63 25.90 34.09
N TYR A 405 -17.15 27.10 33.91
CA TYR A 405 -18.58 27.36 33.85
C TYR A 405 -19.00 27.31 32.38
N ILE A 406 -20.02 26.52 32.09
CA ILE A 406 -20.40 26.15 30.73
C ILE A 406 -21.89 26.37 30.61
N GLN A 407 -22.30 27.16 29.63
CA GLN A 407 -23.70 27.51 29.36
C GLN A 407 -24.06 27.17 27.92
N TRP A 408 -25.29 26.71 27.70
CA TRP A 408 -25.82 26.39 26.37
C TRP A 408 -27.30 26.78 26.24
N SER A 409 -27.70 27.01 24.99
CA SER A 409 -29.10 27.10 24.58
C SER A 409 -29.32 26.06 23.47
N ILE A 410 -30.40 25.29 23.57
CA ILE A 410 -30.77 24.24 22.62
C ILE A 410 -32.21 24.47 22.17
N ILE A 411 -32.42 24.47 20.86
CA ILE A 411 -33.74 24.51 20.23
C ILE A 411 -34.16 23.05 19.96
N ASP A 412 -35.16 22.56 20.68
CA ASP A 412 -35.78 21.24 20.48
C ASP A 412 -37.30 21.40 20.32
N ASP A 413 -37.74 21.70 19.09
CA ASP A 413 -39.14 22.02 18.78
C ASP A 413 -40.12 20.85 19.03
N LYS A 414 -39.62 19.65 19.37
CA LYS A 414 -40.42 18.42 19.57
C LYS A 414 -40.17 17.72 20.90
N ASN A 415 -39.34 18.28 21.79
CA ASN A 415 -38.96 17.69 23.08
C ASN A 415 -38.50 16.22 22.94
N ILE A 416 -37.57 15.95 22.02
CA ILE A 416 -37.03 14.62 21.73
C ILE A 416 -35.66 14.34 22.37
N LEU A 417 -35.03 15.35 22.99
CA LEU A 417 -33.79 15.25 23.75
C LEU A 417 -34.01 14.46 25.05
N ASP A 418 -33.35 13.31 25.18
CA ASP A 418 -33.44 12.44 26.37
C ASP A 418 -32.55 12.96 27.50
N TYR A 419 -31.28 13.27 27.19
CA TYR A 419 -30.33 13.84 28.13
C TYR A 419 -29.09 14.43 27.45
N LEU A 420 -28.35 15.24 28.20
CA LEU A 420 -27.10 15.88 27.82
C LEU A 420 -25.91 15.25 28.55
N GLN A 421 -24.71 15.30 27.97
CA GLN A 421 -23.45 15.06 28.67
C GLN A 421 -22.36 16.02 28.16
N ILE A 422 -21.38 16.31 29.00
CA ILE A 422 -20.15 17.02 28.61
C ILE A 422 -18.98 16.04 28.67
N SER A 423 -18.18 15.99 27.61
CA SER A 423 -16.90 15.27 27.57
C SER A 423 -15.72 16.23 27.41
N ILE A 424 -14.70 16.10 28.26
CA ILE A 424 -13.36 16.69 28.09
C ILE A 424 -12.42 15.53 27.73
N SER A 425 -11.54 15.70 26.74
CA SER A 425 -10.62 14.61 26.34
C SER A 425 -9.41 14.48 27.27
N GLU A 426 -8.82 15.60 27.70
CA GLU A 426 -7.54 15.66 28.41
C GLU A 426 -7.60 16.72 29.53
N PRO A 427 -7.56 16.35 30.82
CA PRO A 427 -7.73 14.97 31.33
C PRO A 427 -9.12 14.44 30.95
N PHE A 428 -9.24 13.12 30.78
CA PHE A 428 -10.53 12.53 30.39
C PHE A 428 -11.57 12.73 31.48
N TYR A 429 -12.65 13.42 31.14
CA TYR A 429 -13.82 13.59 31.99
C TYR A 429 -15.09 13.42 31.17
N LEU A 430 -16.09 12.74 31.75
CA LEU A 430 -17.44 12.63 31.21
C LEU A 430 -18.42 12.95 32.33
N SER A 431 -19.31 13.90 32.10
CA SER A 431 -20.31 14.29 33.10
C SER A 431 -21.33 13.17 33.34
N PRO A 432 -22.02 13.16 34.51
CA PRO A 432 -23.29 12.47 34.63
C PRO A 432 -24.30 12.96 33.57
N LYS A 433 -25.43 12.25 33.44
CA LYS A 433 -26.54 12.67 32.57
C LYS A 433 -27.13 13.99 33.10
N ILE A 434 -27.06 15.02 32.28
CA ILE A 434 -27.60 16.36 32.52
C ILE A 434 -29.01 16.42 31.93
N SER A 435 -29.95 17.07 32.64
CA SER A 435 -31.35 17.19 32.19
C SER A 435 -31.47 18.09 30.96
N PRO A 436 -32.37 17.80 29.99
CA PRO A 436 -32.72 18.72 28.90
C PRO A 436 -33.08 20.14 29.36
N ASN A 437 -33.69 20.25 30.56
CA ASN A 437 -34.12 21.53 31.13
C ASN A 437 -32.97 22.33 31.79
N GLN A 438 -31.77 21.76 31.89
CA GLN A 438 -30.60 22.41 32.47
C GLN A 438 -29.78 23.06 31.35
N THR A 439 -29.57 24.37 31.46
CA THR A 439 -28.84 25.19 30.46
C THR A 439 -27.38 25.44 30.84
N GLU A 440 -26.93 25.01 32.02
CA GLU A 440 -25.58 25.31 32.50
C GLU A 440 -25.03 24.30 33.52
N ILE A 441 -23.70 24.22 33.63
CA ILE A 441 -23.00 23.45 34.67
C ILE A 441 -21.63 24.06 34.99
N PHE A 442 -21.17 23.86 36.23
CA PHE A 442 -19.81 24.17 36.67
C PHE A 442 -19.01 22.87 36.88
N LEU A 443 -17.81 22.80 36.30
CA LEU A 443 -16.91 21.64 36.38
C LEU A 443 -15.58 22.04 37.02
N SER A 444 -15.30 21.53 38.23
CA SER A 444 -14.08 21.85 39.01
C SER A 444 -13.01 20.74 39.02
N ASN A 445 -13.10 19.78 38.11
CA ASN A 445 -12.23 18.59 38.05
C ASN A 445 -10.78 18.91 37.60
N GLN A 446 -9.94 19.35 38.53
CA GLN A 446 -8.48 19.59 38.36
C GLN A 446 -8.12 20.47 37.14
N ILE A 447 -9.00 21.40 36.80
CA ILE A 447 -8.83 22.30 35.65
C ILE A 447 -7.79 23.37 36.01
N GLN A 448 -6.77 23.52 35.16
CA GLN A 448 -5.62 24.39 35.34
C GLN A 448 -5.78 25.69 34.54
N LEU A 449 -5.06 26.74 34.95
CA LEU A 449 -4.94 28.00 34.21
C LEU A 449 -3.96 27.84 33.03
N ASN A 450 -4.20 28.55 31.92
CA ASN A 450 -3.39 28.55 30.69
C ASN A 450 -3.23 27.17 30.01
N GLN A 451 -4.19 26.26 30.20
CA GLN A 451 -4.24 24.95 29.53
C GLN A 451 -5.33 24.93 28.46
N GLN A 452 -5.09 24.22 27.36
CA GLN A 452 -6.10 23.97 26.32
C GLN A 452 -6.88 22.69 26.63
N TYR A 453 -8.20 22.75 26.47
CA TYR A 453 -9.14 21.67 26.67
C TYR A 453 -10.02 21.49 25.44
N HIS A 454 -10.05 20.28 24.88
CA HIS A 454 -11.02 19.92 23.86
C HIS A 454 -12.29 19.39 24.55
N LEU A 455 -13.35 20.20 24.49
CA LEU A 455 -14.57 20.02 25.28
C LEU A 455 -15.77 19.93 24.34
N CYS A 456 -16.64 18.94 24.58
CA CYS A 456 -17.81 18.71 23.73
C CYS A 456 -19.09 18.52 24.53
N LEU A 457 -20.15 19.19 24.08
CA LEU A 457 -21.53 18.92 24.49
C LEU A 457 -22.08 17.77 23.63
N ILE A 458 -22.64 16.76 24.28
CA ILE A 458 -23.22 15.56 23.67
C ILE A 458 -24.72 15.60 23.94
N LEU A 459 -25.52 15.51 22.87
CA LEU A 459 -26.98 15.47 22.92
C LEU A 459 -27.39 14.03 22.61
N LEU A 460 -27.97 13.31 23.58
CA LEU A 460 -28.68 12.08 23.27
C LEU A 460 -30.16 12.38 23.12
N HIS A 461 -30.71 12.05 21.97
CA HIS A 461 -32.13 12.14 21.68
C HIS A 461 -32.62 10.82 21.08
N LYS A 462 -33.93 10.63 21.07
CA LYS A 462 -34.61 9.38 20.66
C LYS A 462 -34.14 8.76 19.34
N TYR A 463 -33.52 9.53 18.45
CA TYR A 463 -33.12 9.11 17.11
C TYR A 463 -31.60 9.03 16.90
N ALA A 464 -30.78 9.86 17.55
CA ALA A 464 -29.33 9.88 17.34
C ALA A 464 -28.54 10.45 18.54
N ARG A 465 -27.22 10.58 18.36
CA ARG A 465 -26.27 11.09 19.35
C ARG A 465 -25.41 12.17 18.70
N ASP A 466 -25.84 13.42 18.81
CA ASP A 466 -25.09 14.55 18.26
C ASP A 466 -24.00 15.05 19.23
N LYS A 467 -22.94 15.65 18.68
CA LYS A 467 -21.75 16.08 19.43
C LYS A 467 -21.20 17.40 18.91
N TYR A 468 -21.25 18.43 19.75
CA TYR A 468 -20.78 19.78 19.47
C TYR A 468 -19.49 20.04 20.25
N CYS A 469 -18.35 19.97 19.56
CA CYS A 469 -17.02 20.15 20.15
C CYS A 469 -16.46 21.57 19.92
N ARG A 470 -15.71 22.08 20.90
CA ARG A 470 -14.87 23.29 20.78
C ARG A 470 -13.57 23.09 21.56
N VAL A 471 -12.46 23.63 21.04
CA VAL A 471 -11.23 23.80 21.84
C VAL A 471 -11.33 25.11 22.60
N PHE A 472 -11.13 25.06 23.91
CA PHE A 472 -11.16 26.21 24.82
C PHE A 472 -9.82 26.31 25.57
N GLN A 473 -9.35 27.54 25.79
CA GLN A 473 -8.12 27.81 26.55
C GLN A 473 -8.49 28.56 27.84
N THR A 474 -7.95 28.11 28.99
CA THR A 474 -8.25 28.72 30.30
C THR A 474 -7.44 30.00 30.54
N ASP A 475 -7.84 31.06 29.83
CA ASP A 475 -7.23 32.39 29.94
C ASP A 475 -7.75 33.16 31.18
N LYS A 476 -7.93 34.49 31.07
CA LYS A 476 -8.24 35.41 32.18
C LYS A 476 -9.36 34.90 33.11
N LEU A 477 -9.02 34.74 34.39
CA LEU A 477 -9.95 34.35 35.45
C LEU A 477 -11.11 35.36 35.59
N ILE A 478 -12.34 34.87 35.45
CA ILE A 478 -13.54 35.62 35.81
C ILE A 478 -13.94 35.24 37.25
N ILE A 479 -14.19 36.25 38.09
CA ILE A 479 -14.63 36.05 39.48
C ILE A 479 -16.13 36.35 39.54
N LEU A 480 -16.95 35.30 39.65
CA LEU A 480 -18.40 35.44 39.84
C LEU A 480 -18.68 35.55 41.34
N ARG A 481 -19.49 36.56 41.74
CA ARG A 481 -19.95 36.67 43.13
C ARG A 481 -21.28 35.94 43.29
N SER A 482 -21.52 35.39 44.48
CA SER A 482 -22.69 34.56 44.81
C SER A 482 -24.06 35.22 44.57
N ASN A 483 -24.09 36.53 44.39
CA ASN A 483 -25.30 37.33 44.33
C ASN A 483 -25.66 37.78 42.90
N GLU A 484 -24.86 37.39 41.89
CA GLU A 484 -25.04 37.78 40.47
C GLU A 484 -25.76 36.68 39.64
N ILE A 485 -26.33 35.67 40.30
CA ILE A 485 -26.82 34.41 39.68
C ILE A 485 -28.37 34.35 39.63
N ILE A 486 -29.09 35.42 39.99
CA ILE A 486 -30.57 35.42 40.09
C ILE A 486 -31.18 36.67 39.44
N LEU A 487 -32.13 36.45 38.52
CA LEU A 487 -32.91 37.43 37.72
C LEU A 487 -32.05 38.21 36.70
N GLU A 488 -32.57 38.61 35.53
CA GLU A 488 -33.96 38.95 35.18
C GLU A 488 -34.61 38.06 34.09
N ARG A 489 -35.94 38.17 33.97
CA ARG A 489 -36.73 37.69 32.82
C ARG A 489 -37.94 38.61 32.63
N ASN A 490 -38.24 38.98 31.38
CA ASN A 490 -39.39 39.78 30.90
C ASN A 490 -39.39 41.28 31.28
N GLU A 491 -39.93 42.23 30.49
CA GLU A 491 -40.31 42.29 29.07
C GLU A 491 -40.63 43.75 28.64
N GLN A 492 -40.40 44.11 27.36
CA GLN A 492 -41.12 45.16 26.57
C GLN A 492 -40.99 46.65 27.04
N ASN A 493 -41.11 47.71 26.21
CA ASN A 493 -41.34 47.86 24.76
C ASN A 493 -40.86 49.24 24.24
N ALA A 494 -40.34 49.30 22.99
CA ALA A 494 -40.35 50.41 21.99
C ALA A 494 -39.87 51.86 22.41
N ILE A 495 -39.46 52.79 21.54
CA ILE A 495 -39.70 53.05 20.11
C ILE A 495 -38.41 53.52 19.40
N GLN A 496 -38.25 53.11 18.13
CA GLN A 496 -37.43 53.67 17.02
C GLN A 496 -36.27 54.66 17.33
N THR A 497 -35.07 54.25 16.94
CA THR A 497 -34.30 55.02 15.93
C THR A 497 -34.12 54.16 14.68
N LYS A 498 -33.90 54.81 13.54
CA LYS A 498 -33.89 54.21 12.20
C LYS A 498 -32.48 54.34 11.59
N ASP A 499 -32.17 53.47 10.63
CA ASP A 499 -31.05 53.57 9.68
C ASP A 499 -29.63 53.68 10.29
N HIS A 500 -28.95 52.54 10.51
CA HIS A 500 -27.54 52.33 10.10
C HIS A 500 -27.05 50.88 10.32
N ILE A 501 -27.40 50.00 9.37
CA ILE A 501 -26.65 48.77 9.03
C ILE A 501 -26.36 48.87 7.51
N ASP A 502 -25.50 47.99 6.96
CA ASP A 502 -25.17 47.88 5.53
C ASP A 502 -24.39 49.05 4.89
N ILE A 503 -23.20 49.29 5.41
CA ILE A 503 -22.07 49.81 4.61
C ILE A 503 -20.93 48.78 4.56
N ASN A 504 -20.42 48.33 5.72
CA ASN A 504 -19.25 47.44 5.78
C ASN A 504 -19.49 46.04 5.18
N LEU A 505 -20.69 45.47 5.34
CA LEU A 505 -21.02 44.16 4.74
C LEU A 505 -21.11 44.25 3.21
N PHE A 506 -21.70 45.33 2.70
CA PHE A 506 -21.83 45.60 1.26
C PHE A 506 -20.46 45.84 0.60
N ILE A 507 -19.55 46.58 1.27
CA ILE A 507 -18.17 46.78 0.83
C ILE A 507 -17.37 45.46 0.84
N MET A 508 -17.53 44.59 1.85
CA MET A 508 -16.89 43.26 1.83
C MET A 508 -17.41 42.36 0.70
N LEU A 509 -18.73 42.37 0.44
CA LEU A 509 -19.31 41.62 -0.67
C LEU A 509 -18.77 42.11 -2.02
N ILE A 510 -18.79 43.43 -2.27
CA ILE A 510 -18.20 44.02 -3.48
C ILE A 510 -16.71 43.66 -3.61
N GLY A 511 -15.93 43.78 -2.52
CA GLY A 511 -14.52 43.40 -2.50
C GLY A 511 -14.29 41.93 -2.84
N SER A 512 -15.13 41.02 -2.31
CA SER A 512 -15.05 39.58 -2.63
C SER A 512 -15.39 39.28 -4.09
N CYS A 513 -16.39 39.96 -4.66
CA CYS A 513 -16.77 39.81 -6.08
C CYS A 513 -15.69 40.36 -7.02
N ILE A 514 -15.08 41.51 -6.69
CA ILE A 514 -13.96 42.07 -7.47
C ILE A 514 -12.72 41.17 -7.38
N GLY A 515 -12.38 40.66 -6.19
CA GLY A 515 -11.29 39.69 -6.01
C GLY A 515 -11.53 38.38 -6.77
N GLY A 516 -12.75 37.86 -6.75
CA GLY A 516 -13.18 36.71 -7.56
C GLY A 516 -13.09 36.96 -9.06
N PHE A 517 -13.46 38.15 -9.52
CA PHE A 517 -13.39 38.52 -10.94
C PHE A 517 -11.95 38.69 -11.43
N ILE A 518 -11.08 39.32 -10.64
CA ILE A 518 -9.64 39.47 -10.94
C ILE A 518 -8.96 38.10 -10.96
N THR A 519 -9.21 37.23 -9.98
CA THR A 519 -8.64 35.88 -9.97
C THR A 519 -9.17 35.01 -11.11
N PHE A 520 -10.45 35.13 -11.49
CA PHE A 520 -11.00 34.48 -12.69
C PHE A 520 -10.32 34.95 -13.97
N ILE A 521 -10.07 36.27 -14.15
CA ILE A 521 -9.32 36.81 -15.29
C ILE A 521 -7.87 36.32 -15.30
N LEU A 522 -7.20 36.22 -14.14
CA LEU A 522 -5.85 35.69 -14.05
C LEU A 522 -5.79 34.20 -14.42
N ILE A 523 -6.77 33.40 -13.99
CA ILE A 523 -6.90 31.99 -14.40
C ILE A 523 -7.17 31.89 -15.91
N LEU A 524 -8.07 32.71 -16.45
CA LEU A 524 -8.41 32.70 -17.89
C LEU A 524 -7.22 33.12 -18.76
N THR A 525 -6.42 34.11 -18.34
CA THR A 525 -5.21 34.56 -19.05
C THR A 525 -4.07 33.56 -18.93
N CYS A 526 -3.88 32.90 -17.78
CA CYS A 526 -2.98 31.76 -17.66
C CYS A 526 -3.41 30.58 -18.56
N PHE A 527 -4.70 30.24 -18.60
CA PHE A 527 -5.21 29.18 -19.48
C PHE A 527 -5.03 29.52 -20.96
N TYR A 528 -5.30 30.78 -21.34
CA TYR A 528 -5.03 31.29 -22.69
C TYR A 528 -3.54 31.24 -23.05
N LEU A 529 -2.65 31.64 -22.12
CA LEU A 529 -1.20 31.51 -22.29
C LEU A 529 -0.76 30.05 -22.44
N CYS A 530 -1.30 29.12 -21.65
CA CYS A 530 -1.05 27.69 -21.81
C CYS A 530 -1.51 27.18 -23.19
N ILE A 531 -2.68 27.61 -23.68
CA ILE A 531 -3.15 27.30 -25.04
C ILE A 531 -2.22 27.87 -26.11
N GLN A 532 -1.74 29.11 -25.96
CA GLN A 532 -0.82 29.72 -26.92
C GLN A 532 0.58 29.07 -26.87
N ILE A 533 1.10 28.70 -25.70
CA ILE A 533 2.33 27.92 -25.54
C ILE A 533 2.17 26.53 -26.17
N HIS A 534 1.00 25.89 -26.03
CA HIS A 534 0.72 24.60 -26.66
C HIS A 534 0.62 24.73 -28.19
N LYS A 535 -0.09 25.75 -28.72
CA LYS A 535 -0.12 26.07 -30.15
C LYS A 535 1.28 26.40 -30.70
N TYR A 536 2.11 27.11 -29.94
CA TYR A 536 3.50 27.41 -30.32
C TYR A 536 4.37 26.16 -30.34
N LYS A 537 4.25 25.26 -29.35
CA LYS A 537 4.92 23.94 -29.36
C LYS A 537 4.45 23.09 -30.56
N LEU A 538 3.16 23.05 -30.85
CA LEU A 538 2.61 22.34 -32.02
C LEU A 538 3.10 22.93 -33.35
N LYS A 539 3.19 24.27 -33.46
CA LYS A 539 3.73 24.93 -34.65
C LYS A 539 5.22 24.65 -34.81
N LYS A 540 6.03 24.84 -33.76
CA LYS A 540 7.47 24.52 -33.73
C LYS A 540 7.77 23.04 -34.02
N ASN A 541 6.89 22.13 -33.64
CA ASN A 541 7.00 20.71 -34.02
C ASN A 541 6.63 20.46 -35.48
N LYS A 542 5.59 21.12 -36.03
CA LYS A 542 5.29 21.07 -37.47
C LYS A 542 6.43 21.63 -38.32
N ASP A 543 6.98 22.78 -37.93
CA ASP A 543 8.10 23.42 -38.62
C ASP A 543 9.35 22.50 -38.61
N LYS A 544 9.62 21.81 -37.48
CA LYS A 544 10.67 20.78 -37.40
C LYS A 544 10.43 19.53 -38.25
N THR A 545 9.17 19.12 -38.46
CA THR A 545 8.86 18.00 -39.38
C THR A 545 8.92 18.40 -40.85
N ILE A 546 8.71 19.69 -41.16
CA ILE A 546 8.82 20.22 -42.53
C ILE A 546 10.29 20.43 -42.92
N SER A 547 11.14 20.88 -41.99
CA SER A 547 12.57 21.17 -42.25
C SER A 547 13.45 19.95 -42.58
N TYR A 548 12.91 18.73 -42.59
CA TYR A 548 13.63 17.52 -43.01
C TYR A 548 13.35 17.07 -44.45
N TYR A 549 12.47 17.77 -45.19
CA TYR A 549 12.07 17.41 -46.56
C TYR A 549 12.27 18.51 -47.62
N THR A 550 13.17 19.47 -47.40
CA THR A 550 13.66 20.41 -48.44
C THR A 550 15.18 20.39 -48.53
N LYS A 551 15.70 20.03 -49.71
CA LYS A 551 17.14 19.93 -50.05
C LYS A 551 17.79 21.30 -50.30
N ASN A 552 19.13 21.29 -50.18
CA ASN A 552 20.13 21.99 -50.98
C ASN A 552 19.81 23.37 -51.59
N SER A 553 20.47 24.42 -51.11
CA SER A 553 21.02 25.49 -51.97
C SER A 553 22.17 26.24 -51.28
N ASN A 554 23.15 26.69 -52.06
CA ASN A 554 24.31 27.47 -51.58
C ASN A 554 23.92 28.92 -51.23
N LEU A 555 24.66 29.61 -50.35
CA LEU A 555 25.49 30.81 -50.68
C LEU A 555 26.01 31.60 -49.45
N HIS A 556 27.28 32.01 -49.59
CA HIS A 556 28.05 33.16 -49.03
C HIS A 556 27.93 33.74 -47.59
N TYR A 557 29.14 34.16 -47.14
CA TYR A 557 29.55 35.14 -46.12
C TYR A 557 29.00 36.58 -46.38
N PRO A 558 29.07 37.60 -45.45
CA PRO A 558 30.24 37.89 -44.60
C PRO A 558 30.12 38.53 -43.18
N ILE A 559 31.22 38.37 -42.45
CA ILE A 559 31.96 39.29 -41.53
C ILE A 559 31.29 40.60 -41.07
N TYR A 560 31.36 40.89 -39.75
CA TYR A 560 31.75 42.21 -39.20
C TYR A 560 32.39 42.11 -37.79
N HIS A 561 33.26 43.06 -37.43
CA HIS A 561 33.94 43.20 -36.12
C HIS A 561 33.22 44.23 -35.20
N THR A 562 33.45 44.20 -33.87
CA THR A 562 34.26 45.20 -33.13
C THR A 562 34.16 45.10 -31.59
N HIS A 563 35.26 45.51 -30.91
CA HIS A 563 35.47 46.15 -29.59
C HIS A 563 34.54 45.88 -28.36
N SER A 564 34.94 45.77 -27.08
CA SER A 564 36.19 45.79 -26.26
C SER A 564 36.25 46.90 -25.19
N THR A 565 36.28 46.53 -23.89
CA THR A 565 36.68 47.36 -22.72
C THR A 565 37.02 46.46 -21.51
N THR A 566 38.30 46.34 -21.11
CA THR A 566 39.00 47.01 -19.98
C THR A 566 38.94 46.32 -18.60
N CYS A 567 40.09 45.76 -18.19
CA CYS A 567 40.56 45.54 -16.80
C CYS A 567 41.03 46.89 -16.17
N PRO A 568 41.66 47.01 -14.96
CA PRO A 568 42.24 45.98 -14.07
C PRO A 568 42.08 46.20 -12.54
N TYR A 569 42.74 45.37 -11.71
CA TYR A 569 43.73 45.84 -10.70
C TYR A 569 44.68 44.70 -10.25
N HIS A 570 45.87 45.06 -9.72
CA HIS A 570 46.95 44.22 -9.17
C HIS A 570 46.77 43.95 -7.64
N HIS A 571 47.58 43.18 -6.88
CA HIS A 571 48.80 42.39 -7.17
C HIS A 571 48.71 40.98 -6.46
N GLU A 572 49.69 40.27 -5.87
CA GLU A 572 51.10 40.52 -5.44
C GLU A 572 52.04 39.36 -5.84
N ASN A 573 52.80 38.74 -4.91
CA ASN A 573 53.87 37.75 -5.16
C ASN A 573 54.25 36.94 -3.87
N LEU A 574 55.23 36.02 -4.00
CA LEU A 574 55.99 35.26 -2.97
C LEU A 574 55.41 33.89 -2.51
N SER A 575 56.19 32.84 -2.19
CA SER A 575 57.58 32.44 -2.56
C SER A 575 57.94 31.06 -1.96
N ASN A 576 58.83 30.28 -2.60
CA ASN A 576 59.59 29.12 -2.04
C ASN A 576 58.73 27.88 -1.63
N SER A 577 59.23 26.65 -1.39
CA SER A 577 60.35 25.81 -1.94
C SER A 577 60.15 24.36 -1.39
N THR A 578 60.93 23.29 -1.59
CA THR A 578 62.25 23.02 -2.24
C THR A 578 62.36 21.54 -2.65
N ASP A 579 63.11 21.24 -3.72
CA ASP A 579 64.05 20.12 -3.95
C ASP A 579 63.87 18.67 -3.41
N THR A 580 64.01 17.71 -4.35
CA THR A 580 64.81 16.43 -4.26
C THR A 580 64.32 15.26 -3.37
N SER A 581 64.68 13.98 -3.60
CA SER A 581 65.22 13.22 -4.77
C SER A 581 65.27 11.69 -4.49
N GLN A 582 65.59 10.86 -5.51
CA GLN A 582 66.10 9.46 -5.39
C GLN A 582 65.12 8.39 -4.81
N ILE A 583 65.28 7.06 -4.98
CA ILE A 583 66.07 6.26 -5.95
C ILE A 583 65.34 4.94 -6.32
N ASP A 584 65.86 4.29 -7.35
CA ASP A 584 65.40 3.12 -8.11
C ASP A 584 65.44 1.72 -7.42
N THR A 585 64.99 0.70 -8.18
CA THR A 585 65.33 -0.75 -8.13
C THR A 585 64.72 -1.75 -7.10
N SER A 586 63.73 -2.51 -7.60
CA SER A 586 63.88 -3.94 -8.00
C SER A 586 63.13 -5.09 -7.26
N LEU A 587 62.81 -6.09 -8.10
CA LEU A 587 62.54 -7.51 -7.86
C LEU A 587 61.20 -7.98 -7.26
N SER A 588 60.83 -9.19 -7.71
CA SER A 588 59.48 -9.76 -7.75
C SER A 588 59.26 -10.91 -6.78
N THR A 589 58.03 -11.10 -6.28
CA THR A 589 57.43 -12.45 -6.13
C THR A 589 55.91 -12.43 -5.91
N THR A 590 55.21 -13.31 -6.65
CA THR A 590 53.91 -13.96 -6.30
C THR A 590 52.62 -13.12 -6.13
N ASN A 591 51.48 -13.81 -6.31
CA ASN A 591 50.12 -13.46 -5.91
C ASN A 591 49.47 -12.20 -6.53
N LEU A 592 48.69 -12.41 -7.60
CA LEU A 592 47.57 -11.53 -7.98
C LEU A 592 46.23 -12.21 -7.68
N LYS A 593 45.60 -11.81 -6.57
CA LYS A 593 44.23 -12.16 -6.18
C LYS A 593 43.61 -10.96 -5.45
N HIS A 594 42.41 -10.56 -5.88
CA HIS A 594 41.50 -9.61 -5.21
C HIS A 594 42.05 -8.22 -4.84
N ILE A 595 41.78 -7.22 -5.69
CA ILE A 595 41.44 -5.86 -5.24
C ILE A 595 40.22 -5.40 -6.03
N TYR A 596 39.05 -5.33 -5.38
CA TYR A 596 37.92 -4.43 -5.71
C TYR A 596 36.85 -4.56 -4.61
N GLN A 597 37.12 -3.90 -3.48
CA GLN A 597 36.13 -3.57 -2.44
C GLN A 597 36.59 -2.27 -1.75
N THR A 598 35.71 -1.70 -0.92
CA THR A 598 35.88 -0.45 -0.14
C THR A 598 36.08 0.86 -0.92
N ILE A 599 34.96 1.45 -1.37
CA ILE A 599 34.66 2.87 -1.07
C ILE A 599 33.19 2.91 -0.61
N ASP A 600 32.98 2.86 0.70
CA ASP A 600 31.73 3.25 1.40
C ASP A 600 32.06 3.32 2.90
N ASN A 601 32.89 4.32 3.25
CA ASN A 601 33.21 4.73 4.63
C ASN A 601 34.03 6.03 4.57
N HIS A 602 33.37 7.14 4.25
CA HIS A 602 33.88 8.50 4.46
C HIS A 602 32.81 9.30 5.19
N ASP A 603 33.22 9.98 6.26
CA ASP A 603 32.34 10.76 7.11
C ASP A 603 32.20 12.18 6.55
N TYR A 604 31.02 12.46 5.97
CA TYR A 604 30.73 13.74 5.30
C TYR A 604 30.48 14.90 6.27
N SER A 605 30.55 14.70 7.59
CA SER A 605 30.28 15.73 8.62
C SER A 605 31.28 16.90 8.67
N SER A 606 32.38 16.85 7.91
CA SER A 606 33.49 17.81 7.96
C SER A 606 33.56 18.81 6.78
N LEU A 607 32.67 18.71 5.78
CA LEU A 607 32.76 19.51 4.54
C LEU A 607 31.95 20.82 4.60
N THR A 608 32.63 21.94 4.80
CA THR A 608 32.02 23.29 4.79
C THR A 608 32.20 24.00 3.44
N GLY A 609 31.37 23.69 2.44
CA GLY A 609 31.28 24.47 1.20
C GLY A 609 30.67 23.72 0.00
N GLU A 610 29.64 24.29 -0.63
CA GLU A 610 28.90 23.65 -1.73
C GLU A 610 29.76 23.37 -2.98
N SER A 611 30.81 24.17 -3.24
CA SER A 611 31.67 24.01 -4.42
C SER A 611 32.48 22.70 -4.42
N GLN A 612 33.01 22.29 -3.26
CA GLN A 612 33.85 21.09 -3.16
C GLN A 612 33.08 19.80 -3.46
N VAL A 613 31.80 19.75 -3.07
CA VAL A 613 30.89 18.63 -3.39
C VAL A 613 30.63 18.57 -4.90
N PHE A 614 30.46 19.73 -5.54
CA PHE A 614 30.15 19.82 -6.97
C PHE A 614 31.31 19.36 -7.87
N ASP A 615 32.56 19.70 -7.50
CA ASP A 615 33.75 19.27 -8.24
C ASP A 615 34.01 17.75 -8.13
N LEU A 616 33.83 17.18 -6.92
CA LEU A 616 33.94 15.73 -6.73
C LEU A 616 32.86 14.95 -7.50
N TRP A 617 31.63 15.47 -7.56
CA TRP A 617 30.56 14.90 -8.38
C TRP A 617 30.88 14.98 -9.89
N ASN A 618 31.43 16.10 -10.35
CA ASN A 618 31.90 16.26 -11.73
C ASN A 618 33.03 15.27 -12.08
N GLN A 619 34.00 15.06 -11.19
CA GLN A 619 35.08 14.09 -11.40
C GLN A 619 34.55 12.65 -11.46
N SER A 620 33.61 12.29 -10.58
CA SER A 620 32.93 10.98 -10.62
C SER A 620 32.19 10.74 -11.95
N LEU A 621 31.48 11.74 -12.45
CA LEU A 621 30.82 11.70 -13.77
C LEU A 621 31.81 11.60 -14.93
N LYS A 622 33.02 12.16 -14.79
CA LYS A 622 34.08 12.16 -15.82
C LYS A 622 34.83 10.84 -15.93
N HIS A 623 34.74 9.95 -14.93
CA HIS A 623 35.18 8.56 -15.00
C HIS A 623 34.05 7.56 -15.36
N LYS A 624 32.81 8.05 -15.53
CA LYS A 624 31.63 7.25 -15.92
C LYS A 624 31.21 7.47 -17.39
N ARG A 625 32.05 8.12 -18.18
CA ARG A 625 31.94 8.35 -19.63
C ARG A 625 33.25 7.97 -20.32
#